data_AF-A0A6N7AQR7-F1
#
_entry.id   AF-A0A6N7AQR7-F1
#
_cell.length_a   1.000
_cell.length_b   1.000
_cell.length_c   1.000
_cell.angle_alpha   90.00
_cell.angle_beta   90.00
_cell.angle_gamma   90.00
#
_symmetry.space_group_name_H-M   'P 1'
#
loop_
_entity.id
_entity.type
_entity.pdbx_description
1 polymer ?
#
loop_
_entity_poly.entity_id
_entity_poly.type
_entity_poly.pdbx_seq_one_letter_code
_entity_poly.pdbx_strand_id
1 'polypeptide(L)'
;MSGKGKMKGKFRISNFKSYICILQLAGLILLALVSNALAVPETVSVRITDVTTTSFSVVWMTDVSADPEVEVYADSAMATRITDKCVITSMPTGSQKVSGAAKARGIMKVRVSGLNPSVKYYVRTVTKDPSNLQSIGYSSVYEVTTASKVMPYKYTDNRPEGFANDLSSFRVYIRPSDKDSDPGLGDLIVLEGDGALYPLSAFAGDWINSPESVIDLNNLFGLESRSLDISGGEKITLRIYRGGGLSTLTHYRKSAQDSNMVYISEPVKGFFADINLDGKIDDEDFTEFKKQYRALPDDVTYNPDFDFVEDTEGKVDAREFSKFSREYGRTDVK
;
A
#
# COMPACT_ATOMS: atom_id res chain seq x y z
N MET A 1 64.01 52.11 -48.49
CA MET A 1 64.51 50.75 -48.17
C MET A 1 63.90 50.32 -46.84
N SER A 2 63.16 49.23 -46.88
CA SER A 2 62.30 48.70 -45.83
C SER A 2 63.06 47.70 -44.97
N GLY A 3 63.05 47.86 -43.64
CA GLY A 3 63.60 46.90 -42.68
C GLY A 3 62.50 46.38 -41.77
N LYS A 4 61.88 45.25 -42.13
CA LYS A 4 60.90 44.53 -41.29
C LYS A 4 61.63 43.66 -40.27
N GLY A 5 61.63 44.08 -39.00
CA GLY A 5 62.08 43.26 -37.86
C GLY A 5 61.03 42.21 -37.49
N LYS A 6 61.36 40.93 -37.65
CA LYS A 6 60.48 39.78 -37.40
C LYS A 6 60.72 39.27 -35.97
N MET A 7 59.89 39.68 -35.00
CA MET A 7 59.93 39.14 -33.63
C MET A 7 59.33 37.72 -33.60
N LYS A 8 60.17 36.73 -33.30
CA LYS A 8 59.75 35.36 -32.98
C LYS A 8 59.57 35.22 -31.47
N GLY A 9 58.36 35.44 -30.97
CA GLY A 9 57.99 35.09 -29.59
C GLY A 9 57.76 33.59 -29.46
N LYS A 10 58.65 32.85 -28.79
CA LYS A 10 58.41 31.46 -28.38
C LYS A 10 57.48 31.47 -27.16
N PHE A 11 56.18 31.29 -27.37
CA PHE A 11 55.23 31.03 -26.29
C PHE A 11 55.50 29.63 -25.71
N ARG A 12 55.93 29.57 -24.44
CA ARG A 12 56.14 28.31 -23.71
C ARG A 12 54.78 27.71 -23.34
N ILE A 13 54.38 26.63 -24.03
CA ILE A 13 53.12 25.88 -23.83
C ILE A 13 53.18 24.96 -22.58
N SER A 14 54.29 24.93 -21.84
CA SER A 14 54.50 23.97 -20.73
C SER A 14 53.56 24.12 -19.54
N ASN A 15 52.86 25.25 -19.37
CA ASN A 15 52.03 25.49 -18.18
C ASN A 15 50.54 25.17 -18.40
N PHE A 16 50.07 25.02 -19.66
CA PHE A 16 48.64 24.87 -19.94
C PHE A 16 48.05 23.53 -19.48
N LYS A 17 48.85 22.44 -19.56
CA LYS A 17 48.43 21.11 -19.09
C LYS A 17 48.24 21.04 -17.56
N SER A 18 49.07 21.74 -16.79
CA SER A 18 48.95 21.79 -15.34
C SER A 18 47.67 22.51 -14.88
N TYR A 19 47.27 23.59 -15.56
CA TYR A 19 46.02 24.28 -15.24
C TYR A 19 44.77 23.44 -15.53
N ILE A 20 44.78 22.64 -16.60
CA ILE A 20 43.67 21.73 -16.93
C ILE A 20 43.52 20.65 -15.85
N CYS A 21 44.61 20.03 -15.38
CA CYS A 21 44.54 19.04 -14.31
C CYS A 21 44.04 19.64 -12.99
N ILE A 22 44.47 20.87 -12.64
CA ILE A 22 44.01 21.54 -11.41
C ILE A 22 42.52 21.88 -11.50
N LEU A 23 42.02 22.35 -12.66
CA LEU A 23 40.61 22.63 -12.87
C LEU A 23 39.74 21.36 -12.85
N GLN A 24 40.21 20.26 -13.43
CA GLN A 24 39.50 18.97 -13.39
C GLN A 24 39.43 18.40 -11.97
N LEU A 25 40.54 18.48 -11.21
CA LEU A 25 40.56 18.03 -9.82
C LEU A 25 39.69 18.92 -8.93
N ALA A 26 39.71 20.24 -9.12
CA ALA A 26 38.84 21.17 -8.40
C ALA A 26 37.35 20.92 -8.73
N GLY A 27 37.02 20.60 -9.98
CA GLY A 27 35.66 20.23 -10.40
C GLY A 27 35.17 18.93 -9.76
N LEU A 28 36.02 17.90 -9.69
CA LEU A 28 35.70 16.63 -9.02
C LEU A 28 35.53 16.80 -7.50
N ILE A 29 36.36 17.62 -6.86
CA ILE A 29 36.22 17.94 -5.43
C ILE A 29 34.92 18.73 -5.19
N LEU A 30 34.58 19.69 -6.05
CA LEU A 30 33.35 20.45 -5.93
C LEU A 30 32.12 19.54 -6.08
N LEU A 31 32.11 18.62 -7.05
CA LEU A 31 31.04 17.63 -7.24
C LEU A 31 30.91 16.66 -6.06
N ALA A 32 32.03 16.22 -5.47
CA ALA A 32 32.02 15.38 -4.27
C ALA A 32 31.45 16.13 -3.05
N LEU A 33 31.63 17.45 -2.97
CA LEU A 33 31.06 18.28 -1.90
C LEU A 33 29.56 18.55 -2.07
N VAL A 34 29.00 18.45 -3.28
CA VAL A 34 27.54 18.59 -3.51
C VAL A 34 26.79 17.26 -3.36
N SER A 35 27.48 16.15 -3.12
CA SER A 35 26.87 14.81 -3.15
C SER A 35 26.19 14.37 -1.84
N ASN A 36 26.16 15.22 -0.81
CA ASN A 36 25.36 14.95 0.40
C ASN A 36 23.89 15.30 0.17
N ALA A 37 23.30 14.85 -0.95
CA ALA A 37 21.85 14.74 -1.02
C ALA A 37 21.46 13.79 0.12
N LEU A 38 20.84 14.31 1.17
CA LEU A 38 20.35 13.50 2.27
C LEU A 38 19.42 12.46 1.66
N ALA A 39 19.76 11.18 1.78
CA ALA A 39 18.89 10.10 1.37
C ALA A 39 17.60 10.24 2.18
N VAL A 40 16.50 10.62 1.51
CA VAL A 40 15.16 10.77 2.11
C VAL A 40 14.47 9.40 2.01
N PRO A 41 13.70 8.98 3.01
CA PRO A 41 12.97 7.71 2.94
C PRO A 41 12.03 7.72 1.75
N GLU A 42 12.09 6.69 0.92
CA GLU A 42 11.13 6.52 -0.17
C GLU A 42 9.78 6.16 0.44
N THR A 43 8.71 6.88 0.08
CA THR A 43 7.36 6.54 0.54
C THR A 43 6.49 6.14 -0.64
N VAL A 44 5.83 4.99 -0.52
CA VAL A 44 4.94 4.47 -1.57
C VAL A 44 3.62 4.00 -0.99
N SER A 45 2.61 3.88 -1.85
CA SER A 45 1.30 3.30 -1.51
C SER A 45 0.59 4.02 -0.35
N VAL A 46 0.79 5.34 -0.23
CA VAL A 46 0.09 6.17 0.76
C VAL A 46 -1.41 6.15 0.47
N ARG A 47 -2.20 5.80 1.50
CA ARG A 47 -3.63 5.58 1.36
C ARG A 47 -4.37 5.88 2.64
N ILE A 48 -5.58 6.43 2.50
CA ILE A 48 -6.53 6.62 3.58
C ILE A 48 -7.36 5.34 3.76
N THR A 49 -7.48 4.83 4.97
CA THR A 49 -8.26 3.64 5.32
C THR A 49 -9.07 3.87 6.59
N ASP A 50 -9.97 2.95 6.93
CA ASP A 50 -10.71 2.90 8.20
C ASP A 50 -11.39 4.25 8.56
N VAL A 51 -11.99 4.90 7.57
CA VAL A 51 -12.68 6.17 7.79
C VAL A 51 -13.96 5.92 8.57
N THR A 52 -14.08 6.53 9.73
CA THR A 52 -15.28 6.53 10.56
C THR A 52 -15.86 7.94 10.65
N THR A 53 -16.85 8.14 11.53
CA THR A 53 -17.43 9.46 11.77
C THR A 53 -16.47 10.41 12.50
N THR A 54 -15.48 9.91 13.23
CA THR A 54 -14.60 10.74 14.06
C THR A 54 -13.12 10.39 13.95
N SER A 55 -12.77 9.51 13.02
CA SER A 55 -11.39 9.08 12.79
C SER A 55 -11.16 8.60 11.36
N PHE A 56 -9.90 8.50 10.99
CA PHE A 56 -9.44 7.74 9.83
C PHE A 56 -8.03 7.20 10.12
N SER A 57 -7.56 6.27 9.31
CA SER A 57 -6.17 5.83 9.29
C SER A 57 -5.48 6.27 8.00
N VAL A 58 -4.17 6.48 8.07
CA VAL A 58 -3.29 6.59 6.90
C VAL A 58 -2.30 5.45 6.94
N VAL A 59 -2.16 4.74 5.82
CA VAL A 59 -1.23 3.61 5.65
C VAL A 59 -0.27 3.89 4.51
N TRP A 60 0.98 3.47 4.64
CA TRP A 60 1.99 3.58 3.59
C TRP A 60 3.15 2.60 3.83
N MET A 61 4.03 2.47 2.84
CA MET A 61 5.29 1.73 2.97
C MET A 61 6.48 2.68 2.77
N THR A 62 7.60 2.30 3.38
CA THR A 62 8.89 2.98 3.27
C THR A 62 10.05 1.99 3.17
N ASP A 63 11.12 2.37 2.48
CA ASP A 63 12.31 1.55 2.23
C ASP A 63 13.19 1.37 3.48
N VAL A 64 13.06 2.27 4.45
CA VAL A 64 13.70 2.18 5.77
C VAL A 64 12.71 1.90 6.89
N SER A 65 13.19 1.31 7.98
CA SER A 65 12.42 1.29 9.23
C SER A 65 12.29 2.71 9.75
N ALA A 66 11.07 3.20 9.97
CA ALA A 66 10.83 4.60 10.35
C ALA A 66 9.77 4.74 11.46
N ASP A 67 9.76 5.91 12.10
CA ASP A 67 8.68 6.30 13.00
C ASP A 67 7.58 7.00 12.20
N PRO A 68 6.34 6.48 12.22
CA PRO A 68 5.28 7.03 11.41
C PRO A 68 4.64 8.25 12.08
N GLU A 69 4.56 9.36 11.34
CA GLU A 69 3.87 10.58 11.75
C GLU A 69 2.94 11.07 10.62
N VAL A 70 1.99 11.93 10.98
CA VAL A 70 1.10 12.59 10.01
C VAL A 70 0.89 14.05 10.39
N GLU A 71 0.65 14.88 9.39
CA GLU A 71 0.22 16.27 9.59
C GLU A 71 -1.18 16.44 9.02
N VAL A 72 -2.09 16.95 9.84
CA VAL A 72 -3.51 17.15 9.52
C VAL A 72 -3.82 18.64 9.43
N TYR A 73 -4.56 19.02 8.40
CA TYR A 73 -4.94 20.38 8.05
C TYR A 73 -6.45 20.50 7.82
N ALA A 74 -6.99 21.69 8.08
CA ALA A 74 -8.38 22.02 7.83
C ALA A 74 -8.65 22.53 6.39
N ASP A 75 -7.60 22.82 5.62
CA ASP A 75 -7.69 23.37 4.27
C ASP A 75 -6.66 22.75 3.32
N SER A 76 -6.96 22.77 2.01
CA SER A 76 -6.13 22.18 0.96
C SER A 76 -4.83 22.94 0.71
N ALA A 77 -4.77 24.21 1.11
CA ALA A 77 -3.57 25.04 1.01
C ALA A 77 -2.57 24.79 2.15
N MET A 78 -2.91 23.91 3.10
CA MET A 78 -2.12 23.60 4.30
C MET A 78 -1.85 24.84 5.18
N ALA A 79 -2.70 25.86 5.14
CA ALA A 79 -2.52 27.09 5.93
C ALA A 79 -2.89 26.88 7.41
N THR A 80 -3.87 26.02 7.69
CA THR A 80 -4.42 25.79 9.03
C THR A 80 -4.10 24.37 9.49
N ARG A 81 -2.92 24.19 10.11
CA ARG A 81 -2.55 22.92 10.75
C ARG A 81 -3.40 22.71 12.01
N ILE A 82 -4.01 21.53 12.13
CA ILE A 82 -4.84 21.13 13.27
C ILE A 82 -4.35 19.84 13.95
N THR A 83 -3.13 19.39 13.63
CA THR A 83 -2.57 18.12 14.14
C THR A 83 -2.63 18.03 15.67
N ASP A 84 -2.31 19.12 16.37
CA ASP A 84 -2.29 19.18 17.84
C ASP A 84 -3.70 19.15 18.47
N LYS A 85 -4.76 19.27 17.65
CA LYS A 85 -6.16 19.13 18.07
C LYS A 85 -6.69 17.70 17.85
N CYS A 86 -5.90 16.85 17.21
CA CYS A 86 -6.23 15.46 16.93
C CYS A 86 -5.48 14.55 17.90
N VAL A 87 -6.02 13.34 18.10
CA VAL A 87 -5.26 12.25 18.75
C VAL A 87 -4.61 11.42 17.64
N ILE A 88 -3.28 11.46 17.58
CA ILE A 88 -2.46 10.72 16.63
C ILE A 88 -1.94 9.45 17.30
N THR A 89 -2.20 8.28 16.70
CA THR A 89 -1.83 6.99 17.27
C THR A 89 -1.22 6.09 16.22
N SER A 90 0.05 5.71 16.41
CA SER A 90 0.71 4.70 15.58
C SER A 90 0.12 3.32 15.85
N MET A 91 -0.16 2.57 14.79
CA MET A 91 -0.81 1.26 14.83
C MET A 91 0.17 0.16 14.37
N PRO A 92 -0.02 -1.10 14.81
CA PRO A 92 -1.04 -1.57 15.75
C PRO A 92 -0.70 -1.24 17.21
N THR A 93 -1.73 -1.11 18.04
CA THR A 93 -1.58 -0.84 19.49
C THR A 93 -1.72 -2.09 20.36
N GLY A 94 -2.30 -3.18 19.84
CA GLY A 94 -2.59 -4.39 20.61
C GLY A 94 -1.37 -5.28 20.87
N SER A 95 -0.37 -5.25 20.00
CA SER A 95 0.82 -6.12 20.09
C SER A 95 2.10 -5.38 19.73
N GLN A 96 2.99 -5.23 20.72
CA GLN A 96 4.32 -4.66 20.50
C GLN A 96 5.15 -5.48 19.52
N LYS A 97 4.93 -6.81 19.47
CA LYS A 97 5.61 -7.72 18.55
C LYS A 97 5.21 -7.42 17.10
N VAL A 98 3.90 -7.26 16.83
CA VAL A 98 3.40 -6.91 15.49
C VAL A 98 3.86 -5.50 15.11
N SER A 99 3.77 -4.54 16.04
CA SER A 99 4.22 -3.16 15.82
C SER A 99 5.71 -3.08 15.47
N GLY A 100 6.56 -3.80 16.21
CA GLY A 100 7.98 -3.91 15.90
C GLY A 100 8.25 -4.55 14.54
N ALA A 101 7.52 -5.62 14.19
CA ALA A 101 7.66 -6.29 12.90
C ALA A 101 7.22 -5.40 11.73
N ALA A 102 6.07 -4.72 11.83
CA ALA A 102 5.59 -3.77 10.83
C ALA A 102 6.57 -2.61 10.62
N LYS A 103 7.06 -2.02 11.73
CA LYS A 103 8.09 -0.96 11.69
C LYS A 103 9.40 -1.44 11.05
N ALA A 104 9.87 -2.64 11.38
CA ALA A 104 11.09 -3.21 10.78
C ALA A 104 10.91 -3.48 9.27
N ARG A 105 9.69 -3.80 8.86
CA ARG A 105 9.26 -4.00 7.47
C ARG A 105 9.07 -2.68 6.70
N GLY A 106 9.10 -1.53 7.38
CA GLY A 106 8.79 -0.24 6.76
C GLY A 106 7.31 -0.06 6.43
N ILE A 107 6.41 -0.82 7.08
CA ILE A 107 4.97 -0.68 6.90
C ILE A 107 4.41 0.19 8.02
N MET A 108 3.73 1.26 7.64
CA MET A 108 3.27 2.28 8.56
C MET A 108 1.76 2.38 8.53
N LYS A 109 1.16 2.55 9.72
CA LYS A 109 -0.25 2.91 9.89
C LYS A 109 -0.39 3.88 11.05
N VAL A 110 -1.07 4.99 10.81
CA VAL A 110 -1.38 6.00 11.83
C VAL A 110 -2.88 6.26 11.84
N ARG A 111 -3.50 6.13 13.00
CA ARG A 111 -4.88 6.54 13.23
C ARG A 111 -4.91 8.00 13.69
N VAL A 112 -5.74 8.80 13.03
CA VAL A 112 -6.10 10.16 13.41
C VAL A 112 -7.51 10.11 13.99
N SER A 113 -7.70 10.52 15.24
CA SER A 113 -9.03 10.56 15.88
C SER A 113 -9.32 11.89 16.57
N GLY A 114 -10.55 12.07 17.04
CA GLY A 114 -11.03 13.34 17.60
C GLY A 114 -11.54 14.32 16.52
N LEU A 115 -11.95 13.80 15.37
CA LEU A 115 -12.45 14.58 14.24
C LEU A 115 -13.96 14.75 14.32
N ASN A 116 -14.48 15.74 13.58
CA ASN A 116 -15.92 15.97 13.45
C ASN A 116 -16.49 15.12 12.29
N PRO A 117 -17.73 14.60 12.41
CA PRO A 117 -18.41 13.88 11.33
C PRO A 117 -18.76 14.78 10.14
N SER A 118 -18.79 14.20 8.93
CA SER A 118 -19.08 14.91 7.67
C SER A 118 -18.15 16.11 7.40
N VAL A 119 -16.92 16.08 7.90
CA VAL A 119 -15.94 17.16 7.68
C VAL A 119 -14.81 16.66 6.81
N LYS A 120 -14.43 17.51 5.86
CA LYS A 120 -13.28 17.31 4.99
C LYS A 120 -12.01 17.77 5.69
N TYR A 121 -10.98 16.94 5.64
CA TYR A 121 -9.64 17.16 6.16
C TYR A 121 -8.61 16.87 5.09
N TYR A 122 -7.40 17.40 5.30
CA TYR A 122 -6.26 17.19 4.42
C TYR A 122 -5.10 16.66 5.25
N VAL A 123 -4.46 15.60 4.78
CA VAL A 123 -3.41 14.90 5.53
C VAL A 123 -2.22 14.58 4.64
N ARG A 124 -1.02 14.65 5.20
CA ARG A 124 0.20 14.10 4.58
C ARG A 124 0.96 13.27 5.59
N THR A 125 1.68 12.26 5.11
CA THR A 125 2.56 11.46 5.96
C THR A 125 3.89 12.18 6.17
N VAL A 126 4.50 11.92 7.33
CA VAL A 126 5.85 12.33 7.67
C VAL A 126 6.60 11.07 8.07
N THR A 127 7.66 10.76 7.33
CA THR A 127 8.48 9.57 7.56
C THR A 127 9.87 10.01 7.97
N LYS A 128 10.28 9.66 9.20
CA LYS A 128 11.59 10.02 9.75
C LYS A 128 12.45 8.78 9.86
N ASP A 129 13.64 8.82 9.27
CA ASP A 129 14.64 7.78 9.47
C ASP A 129 15.23 7.89 10.88
N PRO A 130 15.07 6.89 11.76
CA PRO A 130 15.62 6.91 13.11
C PRO A 130 17.15 6.87 13.11
N SER A 131 17.78 6.40 12.03
CA SER A 131 19.23 6.39 11.87
C SER A 131 19.79 7.75 11.42
N ASN A 132 18.95 8.61 10.86
CA ASN A 132 19.30 9.95 10.40
C ASN A 132 18.15 10.94 10.62
N LEU A 133 18.18 11.65 11.74
CA LEU A 133 17.11 12.60 12.11
C LEU A 133 16.92 13.79 11.14
N GLN A 134 17.86 14.01 10.21
CA GLN A 134 17.72 15.02 9.16
C GLN A 134 17.05 14.47 7.89
N SER A 135 16.86 13.15 7.81
CA SER A 135 16.19 12.46 6.71
C SER A 135 14.69 12.37 7.00
N ILE A 136 13.94 13.29 6.40
CA ILE A 136 12.49 13.43 6.57
C ILE A 136 11.82 13.41 5.20
N GLY A 137 10.98 12.40 4.96
CA GLY A 137 10.14 12.27 3.78
C GLY A 137 8.72 12.76 4.04
N TYR A 138 8.17 13.50 3.08
CA TYR A 138 6.77 13.94 3.08
C TYR A 138 6.04 13.37 1.87
N SER A 139 4.83 12.87 2.05
CA SER A 139 3.97 12.53 0.93
C SER A 139 3.33 13.78 0.29
N SER A 140 2.69 13.58 -0.85
CA SER A 140 1.63 14.50 -1.31
C SER A 140 0.52 14.63 -0.27
N VAL A 141 -0.30 15.68 -0.40
CA VAL A 141 -1.49 15.88 0.44
C VAL A 141 -2.64 15.03 -0.08
N TYR A 142 -3.32 14.35 0.83
CA TYR A 142 -4.51 13.54 0.57
C TYR A 142 -5.73 14.20 1.22
N GLU A 143 -6.84 14.19 0.49
CA GLU A 143 -8.14 14.61 1.01
C GLU A 143 -8.85 13.41 1.64
N VAL A 144 -9.53 13.63 2.76
CA VAL A 144 -10.43 12.67 3.38
C VAL A 144 -11.65 13.40 3.93
N THR A 145 -12.82 12.80 3.78
CA THR A 145 -14.06 13.26 4.41
C THR A 145 -14.53 12.19 5.38
N THR A 146 -14.66 12.54 6.66
CA THR A 146 -15.17 11.63 7.69
C THR A 146 -16.60 11.21 7.38
N ALA A 147 -16.96 10.00 7.79
CA ALA A 147 -18.31 9.50 7.58
C ALA A 147 -19.34 10.39 8.28
N SER A 148 -20.56 10.38 7.76
CA SER A 148 -21.61 11.26 8.28
C SER A 148 -22.24 10.70 9.55
N LYS A 149 -22.57 9.41 9.53
CA LYS A 149 -23.31 8.74 10.59
C LYS A 149 -23.15 7.23 10.47
N VAL A 150 -23.04 6.56 11.62
CA VAL A 150 -23.18 5.10 11.72
C VAL A 150 -24.66 4.74 11.67
N MET A 151 -25.03 3.84 10.77
CA MET A 151 -26.41 3.37 10.59
C MET A 151 -26.47 1.89 10.96
N PRO A 152 -26.86 1.52 12.19
CA PRO A 152 -26.92 0.12 12.60
C PRO A 152 -28.18 -0.61 12.09
N TYR A 153 -28.84 -0.05 11.08
CA TYR A 153 -30.06 -0.58 10.49
C TYR A 153 -30.15 -0.16 9.01
N LYS A 154 -30.83 -1.00 8.23
CA LYS A 154 -31.27 -0.74 6.87
C LYS A 154 -32.79 -0.66 6.81
N TYR A 155 -33.34 -0.15 5.71
CA TYR A 155 -34.78 -0.13 5.50
C TYR A 155 -35.18 -1.21 4.49
N THR A 156 -35.95 -2.18 4.94
CA THR A 156 -36.61 -3.19 4.10
C THR A 156 -38.10 -2.93 4.16
N ASP A 157 -38.76 -2.69 3.02
CA ASP A 157 -40.19 -2.38 2.95
C ASP A 157 -40.65 -1.27 3.93
N ASN A 158 -39.87 -0.18 4.02
CA ASN A 158 -40.06 0.96 4.94
C ASN A 158 -40.00 0.62 6.44
N ARG A 159 -39.42 -0.53 6.82
CA ARG A 159 -39.19 -0.90 8.21
C ARG A 159 -37.68 -0.92 8.53
N PRO A 160 -37.25 -0.33 9.66
CA PRO A 160 -35.86 -0.43 10.07
C PRO A 160 -35.56 -1.86 10.53
N GLU A 161 -34.58 -2.48 9.91
CA GLU A 161 -34.07 -3.80 10.25
C GLU A 161 -32.61 -3.65 10.66
N GLY A 162 -32.26 -4.18 11.84
CA GLY A 162 -30.86 -4.20 12.27
C GLY A 162 -30.02 -5.02 11.30
N PHE A 163 -28.81 -4.56 11.03
CA PHE A 163 -27.81 -5.36 10.31
C PHE A 163 -26.45 -5.17 10.98
N ALA A 164 -25.58 -6.15 10.80
CA ALA A 164 -24.19 -6.09 11.18
C ALA A 164 -23.42 -6.91 10.16
N ASN A 165 -22.30 -6.40 9.68
CA ASN A 165 -21.44 -7.16 8.79
C ASN A 165 -20.59 -8.13 9.61
N ASP A 166 -20.28 -9.27 9.01
CA ASP A 166 -19.27 -10.20 9.51
C ASP A 166 -17.86 -9.58 9.51
N LEU A 167 -16.95 -10.20 10.27
CA LEU A 167 -15.53 -9.93 10.20
C LEU A 167 -14.92 -10.77 9.07
N SER A 168 -14.01 -10.17 8.30
CA SER A 168 -13.33 -10.87 7.22
C SER A 168 -11.94 -11.32 7.65
N SER A 169 -11.67 -12.62 7.61
CA SER A 169 -10.32 -13.16 7.83
C SER A 169 -9.58 -13.43 6.54
N PHE A 170 -8.30 -13.07 6.48
CA PHE A 170 -7.45 -13.42 5.36
C PHE A 170 -6.03 -13.79 5.82
N ARG A 171 -5.52 -14.89 5.27
CA ARG A 171 -4.17 -15.38 5.51
C ARG A 171 -3.20 -14.83 4.47
N VAL A 172 -2.18 -14.08 4.89
CA VAL A 172 -1.16 -13.60 3.95
C VAL A 172 -0.33 -14.78 3.42
N TYR A 173 -0.02 -14.77 2.13
CA TYR A 173 0.90 -15.74 1.55
C TYR A 173 2.28 -15.61 2.21
N ILE A 174 3.04 -16.70 2.31
CA ILE A 174 4.36 -16.74 2.92
C ILE A 174 5.32 -17.39 1.93
N ARG A 175 6.34 -16.64 1.52
CA ARG A 175 7.39 -17.17 0.63
C ARG A 175 8.09 -18.32 1.33
N PRO A 176 8.45 -19.40 0.61
CA PRO A 176 9.26 -20.49 1.18
C PRO A 176 10.52 -19.99 1.90
N SER A 177 11.20 -18.96 1.38
CA SER A 177 12.37 -18.31 1.98
C SER A 177 12.10 -17.60 3.30
N ASP A 178 10.85 -17.19 3.54
CA ASP A 178 10.44 -16.34 4.66
C ASP A 178 9.68 -17.13 5.74
N LYS A 179 9.85 -18.45 5.76
CA LYS A 179 9.31 -19.33 6.79
C LYS A 179 10.10 -19.15 8.09
N ASP A 180 9.90 -18.00 8.72
CA ASP A 180 10.40 -17.68 10.05
C ASP A 180 9.49 -18.26 11.14
N SER A 181 9.83 -18.04 12.41
CA SER A 181 9.00 -18.43 13.55
C SER A 181 7.62 -17.76 13.55
N ASP A 182 7.50 -16.58 12.93
CA ASP A 182 6.28 -15.76 12.87
C ASP A 182 6.02 -15.28 11.45
N PRO A 183 5.60 -16.19 10.56
CA PRO A 183 5.52 -15.90 9.13
C PRO A 183 4.48 -14.81 8.88
N GLY A 184 4.83 -13.80 8.07
CA GLY A 184 3.91 -12.72 7.66
C GLY A 184 3.62 -11.66 8.72
N LEU A 185 4.24 -11.77 9.90
CA LEU A 185 3.97 -10.87 11.02
C LEU A 185 4.28 -9.42 10.65
N GLY A 186 3.29 -8.54 10.83
CA GLY A 186 3.41 -7.12 10.54
C GLY A 186 3.18 -6.74 9.06
N ASP A 187 2.90 -7.70 8.18
CA ASP A 187 2.32 -7.37 6.86
C ASP A 187 0.94 -6.73 7.06
N LEU A 188 0.54 -5.83 6.16
CA LEU A 188 -0.73 -5.10 6.26
C LEU A 188 -1.64 -5.49 5.10
N ILE A 189 -2.86 -5.91 5.41
CA ILE A 189 -3.92 -6.14 4.42
C ILE A 189 -4.77 -4.88 4.34
N VAL A 190 -4.99 -4.41 3.12
CA VAL A 190 -5.93 -3.33 2.79
C VAL A 190 -7.07 -3.92 1.96
N LEU A 191 -8.29 -3.87 2.49
CA LEU A 191 -9.51 -4.40 1.86
C LEU A 191 -10.28 -3.25 1.21
N GLU A 192 -10.40 -3.29 -0.11
CA GLU A 192 -11.28 -2.45 -0.92
C GLU A 192 -12.57 -3.25 -1.20
N GLY A 193 -13.72 -2.75 -0.77
CA GLY A 193 -15.03 -3.33 -1.10
C GLY A 193 -15.71 -2.54 -2.21
N ASP A 194 -16.42 -3.22 -3.11
CA ASP A 194 -17.27 -2.53 -4.08
C ASP A 194 -18.34 -1.68 -3.37
N GLY A 195 -18.59 -0.48 -3.88
CA GLY A 195 -19.48 0.50 -3.26
C GLY A 195 -18.95 1.22 -2.00
N ALA A 196 -17.82 0.78 -1.42
CA ALA A 196 -17.21 1.45 -0.28
C ALA A 196 -16.42 2.71 -0.71
N LEU A 197 -16.57 3.79 0.05
CA LEU A 197 -15.89 5.06 -0.22
C LEU A 197 -14.39 5.02 0.16
N TYR A 198 -14.06 4.30 1.24
CA TYR A 198 -12.70 4.11 1.71
C TYR A 198 -12.46 2.63 2.06
N PRO A 199 -11.24 2.13 1.82
CA PRO A 199 -10.87 0.78 2.21
C PRO A 199 -10.68 0.64 3.72
N LEU A 200 -10.64 -0.61 4.18
CA LEU A 200 -10.26 -0.99 5.55
C LEU A 200 -8.83 -1.53 5.55
N SER A 201 -8.18 -1.55 6.72
CA SER A 201 -6.89 -2.23 6.84
C SER A 201 -6.66 -2.89 8.19
N ALA A 202 -5.92 -4.00 8.19
CA ALA A 202 -5.53 -4.72 9.39
C ALA A 202 -4.15 -5.36 9.23
N PHE A 203 -3.40 -5.48 10.33
CA PHE A 203 -2.09 -6.13 10.34
C PHE A 203 -2.25 -7.63 10.55
N ALA A 204 -1.43 -8.41 9.85
CA ALA A 204 -1.29 -9.83 10.12
C ALA A 204 -0.67 -10.06 11.50
N GLY A 205 -1.33 -10.89 12.31
CA GLY A 205 -0.96 -11.17 13.69
C GLY A 205 -1.46 -10.16 14.74
N ASP A 206 -2.22 -9.13 14.36
CA ASP A 206 -2.86 -8.24 15.33
C ASP A 206 -4.15 -8.90 15.85
N TRP A 207 -4.23 -9.16 17.16
CA TRP A 207 -5.31 -9.88 17.87
C TRP A 207 -5.52 -11.35 17.51
N ILE A 208 -4.94 -11.84 16.41
CA ILE A 208 -4.95 -13.24 15.96
C ILE A 208 -3.52 -13.73 15.72
N ASN A 209 -3.34 -15.02 15.44
CA ASN A 209 -2.04 -15.58 15.12
C ASN A 209 -1.63 -15.27 13.67
N SER A 210 -0.39 -14.82 13.47
CA SER A 210 0.20 -14.71 12.13
C SER A 210 0.24 -16.07 11.43
N PRO A 211 0.03 -16.17 10.10
CA PRO A 211 -0.07 -15.09 9.10
C PRO A 211 -1.49 -14.57 8.83
N GLU A 212 -2.42 -14.74 9.77
CA GLU A 212 -3.81 -14.32 9.59
C GLU A 212 -4.02 -12.86 10.02
N SER A 213 -4.98 -12.18 9.39
CA SER A 213 -5.49 -10.88 9.81
C SER A 213 -7.01 -10.88 9.73
N VAL A 214 -7.65 -10.14 10.64
CA VAL A 214 -9.10 -9.99 10.71
C VAL A 214 -9.47 -8.53 10.51
N ILE A 215 -10.40 -8.27 9.58
CA ILE A 215 -10.87 -6.94 9.20
C ILE A 215 -12.34 -6.81 9.59
N ASP A 216 -12.67 -5.73 10.30
CA ASP A 216 -14.04 -5.43 10.71
C ASP A 216 -14.81 -4.67 9.63
N LEU A 217 -15.64 -5.39 8.88
CA LEU A 217 -16.44 -4.84 7.78
C LEU A 217 -17.55 -3.89 8.26
N ASN A 218 -17.86 -3.81 9.56
CA ASN A 218 -18.82 -2.83 10.09
C ASN A 218 -18.33 -1.38 9.94
N ASN A 219 -17.03 -1.20 9.70
CA ASN A 219 -16.44 0.11 9.41
C ASN A 219 -16.42 0.45 7.91
N LEU A 220 -17.05 -0.35 7.04
CA LEU A 220 -17.27 0.05 5.65
C LEU A 220 -18.37 1.11 5.58
N PHE A 221 -18.06 2.21 4.89
CA PHE A 221 -19.03 3.26 4.58
C PHE A 221 -19.19 3.38 3.07
N GLY A 222 -20.44 3.42 2.61
CA GLY A 222 -20.77 3.57 1.20
C GLY A 222 -20.58 5.01 0.69
N LEU A 223 -20.91 5.24 -0.59
CA LEU A 223 -20.80 6.54 -1.25
C LEU A 223 -21.58 7.67 -0.55
N GLU A 224 -22.66 7.34 0.17
CA GLU A 224 -23.43 8.31 0.98
C GLU A 224 -22.78 8.63 2.34
N SER A 225 -21.57 8.13 2.61
CA SER A 225 -20.89 8.27 3.91
C SER A 225 -21.71 7.71 5.08
N ARG A 226 -22.38 6.57 4.85
CA ARG A 226 -23.18 5.80 5.81
C ARG A 226 -22.71 4.35 5.82
N SER A 227 -22.99 3.62 6.91
CA SER A 227 -22.65 2.19 7.03
C SER A 227 -23.12 1.41 5.79
N LEU A 228 -22.21 0.63 5.21
CA LEU A 228 -22.45 -0.20 4.03
C LEU A 228 -22.87 -1.60 4.49
N ASP A 229 -24.04 -2.06 4.06
CA ASP A 229 -24.53 -3.43 4.28
C ASP A 229 -23.95 -4.36 3.21
N ILE A 230 -23.18 -5.37 3.62
CA ILE A 230 -22.55 -6.36 2.74
C ILE A 230 -23.38 -7.63 2.79
N SER A 231 -24.07 -7.95 1.70
CA SER A 231 -24.97 -9.11 1.61
C SER A 231 -24.23 -10.43 1.32
N GLY A 232 -23.02 -10.35 0.78
CA GLY A 232 -22.23 -11.48 0.32
C GLY A 232 -22.21 -11.60 -1.20
N GLY A 233 -21.08 -12.03 -1.74
CA GLY A 233 -20.87 -12.16 -3.19
C GLY A 233 -20.36 -10.89 -3.86
N GLU A 234 -20.35 -9.74 -3.18
CA GLU A 234 -19.74 -8.51 -3.67
C GLU A 234 -18.24 -8.69 -3.89
N LYS A 235 -17.71 -8.08 -4.95
CA LYS A 235 -16.27 -8.08 -5.22
C LYS A 235 -15.53 -7.30 -4.13
N ILE A 236 -14.50 -7.93 -3.58
CA ILE A 236 -13.51 -7.27 -2.72
C ILE A 236 -12.12 -7.46 -3.30
N THR A 237 -11.28 -6.43 -3.17
CA THR A 237 -9.87 -6.47 -3.55
C THR A 237 -9.03 -6.36 -2.28
N LEU A 238 -8.16 -7.34 -2.05
CA LEU A 238 -7.25 -7.37 -0.91
C LEU A 238 -5.84 -7.04 -1.40
N ARG A 239 -5.28 -5.95 -0.89
CA ARG A 239 -3.91 -5.54 -1.18
C ARG A 239 -3.03 -5.80 0.03
N ILE A 240 -2.04 -6.67 -0.13
CA ILE A 240 -1.11 -7.03 0.94
C ILE A 240 0.15 -6.21 0.77
N TYR A 241 0.39 -5.27 1.67
CA TYR A 241 1.62 -4.51 1.77
C TYR A 241 2.67 -5.39 2.43
N ARG A 242 3.78 -5.59 1.72
CA ARG A 242 4.89 -6.44 2.16
C ARG A 242 6.16 -5.61 2.27
N GLY A 243 6.76 -5.66 3.45
CA GLY A 243 8.00 -4.97 3.74
C GLY A 243 9.22 -5.53 3.02
N GLY A 244 10.31 -4.78 3.04
CA GLY A 244 11.61 -5.18 2.49
C GLY A 244 11.74 -5.14 0.97
N GLY A 245 10.64 -5.02 0.23
CA GLY A 245 10.64 -4.88 -1.24
C GLY A 245 9.64 -3.87 -1.78
N LEU A 246 9.00 -3.08 -0.91
CA LEU A 246 7.95 -2.11 -1.27
C LEU A 246 6.88 -2.70 -2.19
N SER A 247 6.61 -4.00 -2.00
CA SER A 247 5.78 -4.79 -2.91
C SER A 247 4.34 -4.87 -2.41
N THR A 248 3.40 -4.96 -3.33
CA THR A 248 1.98 -5.18 -3.01
C THR A 248 1.47 -6.39 -3.76
N LEU A 249 0.95 -7.38 -3.04
CA LEU A 249 0.16 -8.46 -3.66
C LEU A 249 -1.30 -8.04 -3.74
N THR A 250 -1.98 -8.42 -4.82
CA THR A 250 -3.40 -8.12 -5.01
C THR A 250 -4.17 -9.42 -5.17
N HIS A 251 -5.17 -9.65 -4.32
CA HIS A 251 -6.07 -10.79 -4.40
C HIS A 251 -7.48 -10.29 -4.66
N TYR A 252 -8.18 -10.92 -5.60
CA TYR A 252 -9.58 -10.68 -5.87
C TYR A 252 -10.41 -11.78 -5.20
N ARG A 253 -11.42 -11.38 -4.44
CA ARG A 253 -12.31 -12.29 -3.71
C ARG A 253 -13.73 -11.78 -3.79
N LYS A 254 -14.67 -12.63 -3.39
CA LYS A 254 -16.03 -12.23 -3.04
C LYS A 254 -16.16 -12.15 -1.53
N SER A 255 -16.91 -11.18 -1.03
CA SER A 255 -17.34 -11.15 0.36
C SER A 255 -18.07 -12.46 0.71
N ALA A 256 -17.85 -12.95 1.91
CA ALA A 256 -18.64 -14.06 2.42
C ALA A 256 -20.10 -13.63 2.63
N GLN A 257 -21.01 -14.61 2.59
CA GLN A 257 -22.41 -14.36 2.93
C GLN A 257 -22.54 -13.92 4.38
N ASP A 258 -23.27 -12.83 4.62
CA ASP A 258 -23.50 -12.32 5.98
C ASP A 258 -24.28 -13.33 6.83
N SER A 259 -23.71 -13.66 7.99
CA SER A 259 -24.32 -14.55 8.97
C SER A 259 -25.46 -13.92 9.77
N ASN A 260 -25.60 -12.58 9.73
CA ASN A 260 -26.47 -11.78 10.60
C ASN A 260 -26.13 -11.88 12.11
N MET A 261 -24.99 -12.48 12.49
CA MET A 261 -24.62 -12.70 13.90
C MET A 261 -23.17 -12.28 14.23
N VAL A 262 -22.50 -11.53 13.35
CA VAL A 262 -21.08 -11.16 13.45
C VAL A 262 -20.20 -12.41 13.66
N TYR A 263 -19.87 -13.04 12.55
CA TYR A 263 -18.97 -14.19 12.49
C TYR A 263 -17.63 -13.81 11.83
N ILE A 264 -16.58 -14.59 12.06
CA ILE A 264 -15.33 -14.45 11.30
C ILE A 264 -15.45 -15.38 10.09
N SER A 265 -15.50 -14.81 8.90
CA SER A 265 -15.62 -15.54 7.64
C SER A 265 -14.47 -15.22 6.69
N GLU A 266 -14.05 -16.24 5.93
CA GLU A 266 -13.03 -16.05 4.90
C GLU A 266 -13.70 -15.56 3.60
N PRO A 267 -13.10 -14.57 2.90
CA PRO A 267 -13.53 -14.23 1.55
C PRO A 267 -13.49 -15.43 0.61
N VAL A 268 -14.48 -15.51 -0.26
CA VAL A 268 -14.65 -16.62 -1.19
C VAL A 268 -13.79 -16.39 -2.43
N LYS A 269 -13.01 -17.40 -2.83
CA LYS A 269 -12.31 -17.37 -4.12
C LYS A 269 -13.33 -17.42 -5.25
N GLY A 270 -13.17 -16.56 -6.26
CA GLY A 270 -13.96 -16.68 -7.48
C GLY A 270 -13.39 -17.71 -8.46
N PHE A 271 -13.90 -17.68 -9.68
CA PHE A 271 -13.44 -18.57 -10.73
C PHE A 271 -12.01 -18.22 -11.17
N PHE A 272 -11.13 -19.22 -11.23
CA PHE A 272 -9.68 -19.00 -11.37
C PHE A 272 -9.23 -18.22 -12.62
N ALA A 273 -10.04 -18.21 -13.69
CA ALA A 273 -9.72 -17.51 -14.92
C ALA A 273 -10.45 -16.15 -15.06
N ASP A 274 -11.50 -15.91 -14.27
CA ASP A 274 -12.09 -14.58 -14.08
C ASP A 274 -11.34 -13.94 -12.90
N ILE A 275 -10.11 -13.50 -13.18
CA ILE A 275 -9.15 -13.07 -12.18
C ILE A 275 -9.65 -11.79 -11.51
N ASN A 276 -10.22 -10.88 -12.29
CA ASN A 276 -10.72 -9.61 -11.77
C ASN A 276 -12.15 -9.73 -11.17
N LEU A 277 -12.84 -10.86 -11.30
CA LEU A 277 -14.21 -11.10 -10.82
C LEU A 277 -15.29 -10.21 -11.44
N ASP A 278 -15.20 -9.94 -12.74
CA ASP A 278 -16.19 -9.16 -13.49
C ASP A 278 -17.22 -10.02 -14.26
N GLY A 279 -17.11 -11.35 -14.16
CA GLY A 279 -18.00 -12.32 -14.79
C GLY A 279 -17.61 -12.67 -16.23
N LYS A 280 -16.48 -12.15 -16.74
CA LYS A 280 -15.93 -12.45 -18.05
C LYS A 280 -14.50 -12.95 -17.92
N ILE A 281 -14.00 -13.51 -19.01
CA ILE A 281 -12.61 -13.95 -19.13
C ILE A 281 -12.06 -13.32 -20.39
N ASP A 282 -11.42 -12.16 -20.26
CA ASP A 282 -11.01 -11.34 -21.39
C ASP A 282 -9.58 -10.76 -21.26
N ASP A 283 -9.28 -9.71 -22.03
CA ASP A 283 -7.96 -9.08 -22.09
C ASP A 283 -7.56 -8.45 -20.74
N GLU A 284 -8.51 -8.08 -19.87
CA GLU A 284 -8.23 -7.56 -18.54
C GLU A 284 -7.66 -8.67 -17.64
N ASP A 285 -8.30 -9.85 -17.62
CA ASP A 285 -7.80 -11.01 -16.89
C ASP A 285 -6.46 -11.48 -17.41
N PHE A 286 -6.30 -11.51 -18.73
CA PHE A 286 -5.03 -11.89 -19.34
C PHE A 286 -3.91 -10.89 -18.97
N THR A 287 -4.24 -9.60 -18.85
CA THR A 287 -3.30 -8.57 -18.40
C THR A 287 -2.86 -8.82 -16.96
N GLU A 288 -3.78 -9.19 -16.05
CA GLU A 288 -3.42 -9.58 -14.69
C GLU A 288 -2.57 -10.85 -14.66
N PHE A 289 -2.97 -11.89 -15.41
CA PHE A 289 -2.21 -13.15 -15.52
C PHE A 289 -0.77 -12.91 -15.99
N LYS A 290 -0.59 -12.06 -17.01
CA LYS A 290 0.72 -11.75 -17.59
C LYS A 290 1.69 -11.15 -16.57
N LYS A 291 1.21 -10.41 -15.57
CA LYS A 291 2.06 -9.86 -14.49
C LYS A 291 2.70 -10.94 -13.62
N GLN A 292 2.09 -12.12 -13.58
CA GLN A 292 2.52 -13.26 -12.76
C GLN A 292 3.19 -14.37 -13.59
N TYR A 293 3.13 -14.31 -14.92
CA TYR A 293 3.74 -15.33 -15.77
C TYR A 293 5.26 -15.44 -15.52
N ARG A 294 5.70 -16.67 -15.21
CA ARG A 294 7.05 -17.07 -14.76
C ARG A 294 7.42 -16.66 -13.33
N ALA A 295 6.48 -16.19 -12.53
CA ALA A 295 6.73 -15.94 -11.12
C ALA A 295 6.99 -17.26 -10.37
N LEU A 296 7.99 -17.24 -9.50
CA LEU A 296 8.39 -18.35 -8.63
C LEU A 296 7.90 -18.11 -7.19
N PRO A 297 7.66 -19.15 -6.38
CA PRO A 297 7.20 -19.00 -4.99
C PRO A 297 7.98 -18.01 -4.11
N ASP A 298 9.28 -17.84 -4.34
CA ASP A 298 10.14 -16.93 -3.59
C ASP A 298 10.22 -15.51 -4.18
N ASP A 299 9.59 -15.24 -5.32
CA ASP A 299 9.56 -13.90 -5.89
C ASP A 299 8.73 -12.96 -5.01
N VAL A 300 9.18 -11.71 -4.88
CA VAL A 300 8.50 -10.71 -4.03
C VAL A 300 7.06 -10.42 -4.48
N THR A 301 6.80 -10.56 -5.78
CA THR A 301 5.51 -10.32 -6.42
C THR A 301 4.68 -11.59 -6.64
N TYR A 302 5.19 -12.78 -6.29
CA TYR A 302 4.46 -14.03 -6.51
C TYR A 302 3.14 -14.06 -5.75
N ASN A 303 2.09 -14.39 -6.48
CA ASN A 303 0.76 -14.57 -5.93
C ASN A 303 0.25 -16.00 -6.21
N PRO A 304 -0.02 -16.81 -5.16
CA PRO A 304 -0.50 -18.19 -5.32
C PRO A 304 -1.88 -18.31 -5.97
N ASP A 305 -2.63 -17.21 -6.15
CA ASP A 305 -3.90 -17.26 -6.87
C ASP A 305 -3.75 -17.53 -8.37
N PHE A 306 -2.56 -17.29 -8.92
CA PHE A 306 -2.25 -17.50 -10.33
C PHE A 306 -1.63 -18.88 -10.61
N ASP A 307 -1.33 -19.63 -9.56
CA ASP A 307 -0.85 -21.02 -9.59
C ASP A 307 -2.03 -21.98 -9.44
N PHE A 308 -2.79 -22.14 -10.53
CA PHE A 308 -4.04 -22.90 -10.53
C PHE A 308 -3.92 -24.31 -11.11
N VAL A 309 -2.70 -24.78 -11.43
CA VAL A 309 -2.44 -26.20 -11.72
C VAL A 309 -1.66 -26.78 -10.55
N GLU A 310 -2.22 -27.80 -9.91
CA GLU A 310 -1.51 -28.48 -8.83
C GLU A 310 -0.28 -29.20 -9.37
N ASP A 311 0.91 -28.73 -8.99
CA ASP A 311 2.18 -29.38 -9.26
C ASP A 311 3.13 -29.27 -8.07
N THR A 312 4.34 -29.80 -8.22
CA THR A 312 5.36 -29.79 -7.16
C THR A 312 6.23 -28.52 -7.16
N GLU A 313 6.14 -27.69 -8.20
CA GLU A 313 7.02 -26.54 -8.41
C GLU A 313 6.40 -25.24 -7.89
N GLY A 314 5.07 -25.14 -7.89
CA GLY A 314 4.29 -24.00 -7.42
C GLY A 314 4.58 -22.71 -8.20
N LYS A 315 4.89 -22.82 -9.49
CA LYS A 315 5.29 -21.67 -10.32
C LYS A 315 4.22 -21.38 -11.37
N VAL A 316 4.08 -20.12 -11.75
CA VAL A 316 3.15 -19.73 -12.82
C VAL A 316 3.85 -19.86 -14.16
N ASP A 317 3.47 -20.82 -15.00
CA ASP A 317 4.12 -21.12 -16.28
C ASP A 317 3.13 -21.40 -17.45
N ALA A 318 3.63 -22.09 -18.48
CA ALA A 318 2.85 -22.40 -19.68
C ALA A 318 1.67 -23.34 -19.42
N ARG A 319 1.70 -24.13 -18.35
CA ARG A 319 0.60 -24.99 -17.91
C ARG A 319 -0.54 -24.15 -17.36
N GLU A 320 -0.22 -23.14 -16.57
CA GLU A 320 -1.19 -22.16 -16.09
C GLU A 320 -1.80 -21.45 -17.29
N PHE A 321 -0.96 -20.90 -18.18
CA PHE A 321 -1.45 -20.24 -19.38
C PHE A 321 -2.35 -21.15 -20.24
N SER A 322 -2.00 -22.44 -20.40
CA SER A 322 -2.80 -23.41 -21.14
C SER A 322 -4.20 -23.58 -20.52
N LYS A 323 -4.31 -23.71 -19.20
CA LYS A 323 -5.62 -23.86 -18.53
C LYS A 323 -6.42 -22.55 -18.57
N PHE A 324 -5.79 -21.38 -18.35
CA PHE A 324 -6.45 -20.07 -18.53
C PHE A 324 -7.01 -19.90 -19.96
N SER A 325 -6.19 -20.17 -20.99
CA SER A 325 -6.57 -19.96 -22.39
C SER A 325 -7.77 -20.78 -22.87
N ARG A 326 -8.09 -21.90 -22.20
CA ARG A 326 -9.28 -22.72 -22.51
C ARG A 326 -10.58 -22.06 -22.08
N GLU A 327 -10.51 -21.16 -21.10
CA GLU A 327 -11.66 -20.44 -20.56
C GLU A 327 -11.83 -19.06 -21.20
N TYR A 328 -10.86 -18.62 -22.01
CA TYR A 328 -10.85 -17.30 -22.62
C TYR A 328 -12.08 -17.06 -23.52
N GLY A 329 -12.73 -15.91 -23.33
CA GLY A 329 -13.93 -15.49 -24.05
C GLY A 329 -15.25 -15.94 -23.42
N ARG A 330 -15.24 -16.64 -22.28
CA ARG A 330 -16.47 -16.94 -21.52
C ARG A 330 -17.01 -15.67 -20.86
N THR A 331 -18.33 -15.57 -20.75
CA THR A 331 -19.04 -14.39 -20.19
C THR A 331 -20.12 -14.75 -19.17
N ASP A 332 -20.19 -16.03 -18.79
CA ASP A 332 -21.23 -16.59 -17.92
C ASP A 332 -20.64 -17.14 -16.62
N VAL A 333 -19.50 -16.59 -16.21
CA VAL A 333 -18.74 -17.03 -15.05
C VAL A 333 -19.31 -16.36 -13.80
N LYS A 334 -19.49 -17.15 -12.75
CA LYS A 334 -19.99 -16.71 -11.45
C LYS A 334 -19.00 -17.06 -10.36
#